data_AF-A0A7C2BHN0-F1
#
_entry.id   AF-A0A7C2BHN0-F1
#
_cell.length_a   1.000
_cell.length_b   1.000
_cell.length_c   1.000
_cell.angle_alpha   90.00
_cell.angle_beta   90.00
_cell.angle_gamma   90.00
#
_symmetry.space_group_name_H-M   'P 1'
#
loop_
_entity.id
_entity.type
_entity.pdbx_description
1 polymer ?
#
loop_
_entity_poly.entity_id
_entity_poly.type
_entity_poly.pdbx_seq_one_letter_code
_entity_poly.pdbx_strand_id
1 'polypeptide(L)'
;MVQQPAADRQRIHRVLSEHAVKLAIQNRWDEAVTVNRKILELFPEDVEALNRLGRALTELGKYSEALEAYQRALELDPNNSIARKNRDRLMLLREREEEALPAERVSPELFVAEPGKTGTAQLINLGAQETLAKLAAGDQVELRVSGNRLEVYSVRGEYIGQVEPKVGLRLASLIRGGNQYVAAIQSLADGNVRVIIREVFQHPSQVGKVSFPTREPEAVRPYTREDLVRVDQEEEEEEFFFEEEEELHEEVPGISGVIEEPEILEEELPVEEEPETELDEEAGRDID
;
A
#
# COMPACT_ATOMS: atom_id res chain seq x y z
N MET A 1 -25.30 67.71 5.22
CA MET A 1 -24.52 66.85 4.30
C MET A 1 -23.90 65.72 5.13
N VAL A 2 -24.51 64.54 5.22
CA VAL A 2 -24.02 63.42 6.08
C VAL A 2 -24.16 62.05 5.39
N GLN A 3 -23.82 61.95 4.09
CA GLN A 3 -23.81 60.66 3.36
C GLN A 3 -22.42 60.16 2.95
N GLN A 4 -21.33 60.88 3.29
CA GLN A 4 -19.97 60.54 2.84
C GLN A 4 -19.41 59.16 3.29
N PRO A 5 -19.61 58.67 4.54
CA PRO A 5 -18.90 57.46 4.98
C PRO A 5 -19.37 56.16 4.31
N ALA A 6 -20.64 56.07 3.90
CA ALA A 6 -21.17 54.88 3.21
C ALA A 6 -20.68 54.81 1.74
N ALA A 7 -20.58 55.96 1.07
CA ALA A 7 -20.11 56.05 -0.30
C ALA A 7 -18.61 55.70 -0.41
N ASP A 8 -17.80 56.14 0.55
CA ASP A 8 -16.38 55.81 0.59
C ASP A 8 -16.14 54.32 0.87
N ARG A 9 -16.96 53.73 1.76
CA ARG A 9 -16.90 52.29 2.04
C ARG A 9 -17.23 51.43 0.80
N GLN A 10 -18.27 51.79 0.04
CA GLN A 10 -18.60 51.11 -1.22
C GLN A 10 -17.52 51.28 -2.29
N ARG A 11 -16.89 52.46 -2.38
CA ARG A 11 -15.76 52.69 -3.30
C ARG A 11 -14.57 51.78 -2.96
N ILE A 12 -14.22 51.68 -1.68
CA ILE A 12 -13.13 50.81 -1.22
C ILE A 12 -13.42 49.35 -1.56
N HIS A 13 -14.64 48.88 -1.27
CA HIS A 13 -15.06 47.52 -1.61
C HIS A 13 -14.91 47.22 -3.10
N ARG A 14 -15.39 48.12 -3.95
CA ARG A 14 -15.32 47.97 -5.40
C ARG A 14 -13.89 47.89 -5.91
N VAL A 15 -13.02 48.80 -5.46
CA VAL A 15 -11.61 48.84 -5.87
C VAL A 15 -10.88 47.56 -5.45
N LEU A 16 -11.08 47.09 -4.21
CA LEU A 16 -10.47 45.86 -3.73
C LEU A 16 -11.00 44.62 -4.48
N SER A 17 -12.30 44.60 -4.75
CA SER A 17 -12.95 43.54 -5.53
C SER A 17 -12.38 43.45 -6.95
N GLU A 18 -12.30 44.58 -7.65
CA GLU A 18 -11.73 44.65 -9.00
C GLU A 18 -10.25 44.22 -9.00
N HIS A 19 -9.49 44.61 -7.97
CA HIS A 19 -8.10 44.20 -7.81
C HIS A 19 -7.95 42.69 -7.58
N ALA A 20 -8.76 42.10 -6.70
CA ALA A 20 -8.76 40.65 -6.45
C ALA A 20 -9.08 39.85 -7.72
N VAL A 21 -10.08 40.29 -8.49
CA VAL A 21 -10.47 39.64 -9.75
C VAL A 21 -9.34 39.75 -10.77
N LYS A 22 -8.69 40.92 -10.89
CA LYS A 22 -7.56 41.10 -11.80
C LYS A 22 -6.39 40.17 -11.47
N LEU A 23 -6.05 40.01 -10.20
CA LEU A 23 -5.00 39.08 -9.75
C LEU A 23 -5.35 37.62 -10.06
N ALA A 24 -6.61 37.23 -9.84
CA ALA A 24 -7.10 35.90 -10.19
C ALA A 24 -7.01 35.62 -11.70
N ILE A 25 -7.35 36.60 -12.55
CA ILE A 25 -7.21 36.46 -14.02
C ILE A 25 -5.73 36.32 -14.43
N GLN A 26 -4.81 36.90 -13.66
CA GLN A 26 -3.37 36.76 -13.86
C GLN A 26 -2.77 35.48 -13.25
N ASN A 27 -3.59 34.57 -12.70
CA ASN A 27 -3.17 33.39 -11.95
C ASN A 27 -2.27 33.68 -10.74
N ARG A 28 -2.30 34.92 -10.21
CA ARG A 28 -1.56 35.32 -9.00
C ARG A 28 -2.39 34.99 -7.77
N TRP A 29 -2.56 33.70 -7.51
CA TRP A 29 -3.52 33.18 -6.53
C TRP A 29 -3.17 33.57 -5.09
N ASP A 30 -1.90 33.54 -4.69
CA ASP A 30 -1.48 33.95 -3.34
C ASP A 30 -1.84 35.42 -3.04
N GLU A 31 -1.62 36.31 -4.00
CA GLU A 31 -1.98 37.72 -3.84
C GLU A 31 -3.50 37.93 -3.86
N ALA A 32 -4.21 37.17 -4.70
CA ALA A 32 -5.67 37.18 -4.70
C ALA A 32 -6.23 36.73 -3.33
N VAL A 33 -5.61 35.74 -2.67
CA VAL A 33 -5.97 35.33 -1.30
C VAL A 33 -5.77 36.50 -0.33
N THR A 34 -4.61 37.15 -0.34
CA THR A 34 -4.33 38.29 0.55
C THR A 34 -5.33 39.43 0.37
N VAL A 35 -5.67 39.77 -0.88
CA VAL A 35 -6.64 40.84 -1.15
C VAL A 35 -8.05 40.44 -0.72
N ASN A 36 -8.49 39.20 -0.97
CA ASN A 36 -9.82 38.75 -0.54
C ASN A 36 -9.92 38.67 1.00
N ARG A 37 -8.87 38.25 1.70
CA ARG A 37 -8.82 38.30 3.18
C ARG A 37 -8.98 39.73 3.69
N LYS A 38 -8.30 40.70 3.08
CA LYS A 38 -8.45 42.12 3.40
C LYS A 38 -9.87 42.64 3.14
N ILE A 39 -10.53 42.17 2.08
CA ILE A 39 -11.94 42.48 1.84
C ILE A 39 -12.78 41.95 3.01
N LEU A 40 -12.56 40.72 3.45
CA LEU A 40 -13.33 40.09 4.53
C LEU A 40 -13.05 40.71 5.91
N GLU A 41 -11.88 41.29 6.15
CA GLU A 41 -11.61 42.10 7.36
C GLU A 41 -12.49 43.35 7.40
N LEU A 42 -12.71 44.00 6.25
CA LEU A 42 -13.52 45.23 6.13
C LEU A 42 -15.01 44.93 5.92
N PHE A 43 -15.32 43.77 5.35
CA PHE A 43 -16.64 43.29 4.92
C PHE A 43 -16.80 41.80 5.26
N PRO A 44 -17.02 41.45 6.54
CA PRO A 44 -17.02 40.06 7.01
C PRO A 44 -18.11 39.14 6.43
N GLU A 45 -19.14 39.74 5.83
CA GLU A 45 -20.31 39.08 5.26
C GLU A 45 -20.33 39.12 3.72
N ASP A 46 -19.19 39.44 3.09
CA ASP A 46 -19.08 39.45 1.64
C ASP A 46 -18.97 38.02 1.08
N VAL A 47 -20.12 37.48 0.66
CA VAL A 47 -20.27 36.17 0.05
C VAL A 47 -19.40 36.02 -1.21
N GLU A 48 -19.27 37.08 -2.01
CA GLU A 48 -18.53 37.03 -3.26
C GLU A 48 -17.02 37.01 -3.01
N ALA A 49 -16.54 37.74 -1.99
CA ALA A 49 -15.15 37.65 -1.54
C ALA A 49 -14.82 36.27 -0.95
N LEU A 50 -15.75 35.65 -0.21
CA LEU A 50 -15.59 34.27 0.28
C LEU A 50 -15.48 33.26 -0.88
N ASN A 51 -16.30 33.42 -1.92
CA ASN A 51 -16.23 32.57 -3.12
C ASN A 51 -14.90 32.72 -3.86
N ARG A 52 -14.41 33.96 -4.03
CA ARG A 52 -13.12 34.24 -4.66
C ARG A 52 -11.95 33.72 -3.82
N LEU A 53 -12.03 33.85 -2.49
CA LEU A 53 -11.07 33.30 -1.56
C LEU A 53 -11.01 31.77 -1.67
N GLY A 54 -12.16 31.09 -1.59
CA GLY A 54 -12.23 29.63 -1.72
C GLY A 54 -11.68 29.15 -3.06
N ARG A 55 -11.94 29.89 -4.15
CA ARG A 55 -11.40 29.56 -5.47
C ARG A 55 -9.87 29.71 -5.50
N ALA A 56 -9.35 30.83 -5.03
CA ALA A 56 -7.90 31.06 -5.01
C ALA A 56 -7.16 30.03 -4.14
N LEU A 57 -7.74 29.64 -2.99
CA LEU A 57 -7.18 28.59 -2.14
C LEU A 57 -7.23 27.21 -2.78
N THR A 58 -8.28 26.92 -3.56
CA THR A 58 -8.39 25.67 -4.34
C THR A 58 -7.27 25.57 -5.36
N GLU A 59 -6.98 26.65 -6.10
CA GLU A 59 -5.91 26.67 -7.11
C GLU A 59 -4.50 26.56 -6.48
N LEU A 60 -4.36 26.94 -5.20
CA LEU A 60 -3.13 26.78 -4.43
C LEU A 60 -3.00 25.41 -3.75
N GLY A 61 -3.98 24.50 -3.92
CA GLY A 61 -4.00 23.20 -3.26
C GLY A 61 -4.34 23.24 -1.77
N LYS A 62 -4.76 24.39 -1.23
CA LYS A 62 -5.12 24.57 0.19
C LYS A 62 -6.59 24.21 0.40
N TYR A 63 -6.92 22.92 0.20
CA TYR A 63 -8.32 22.46 0.14
C TYR A 63 -9.11 22.61 1.44
N SER A 64 -8.47 22.45 2.61
CA SER A 64 -9.12 22.64 3.92
C SER A 64 -9.61 24.08 4.10
N GLU A 65 -8.72 25.06 3.92
CA GLU A 65 -9.06 26.49 4.01
C GLU A 65 -10.09 26.89 2.94
N ALA A 66 -10.01 26.29 1.74
CA ALA A 66 -10.98 26.53 0.68
C ALA A 66 -12.39 26.04 1.07
N LEU A 67 -12.50 24.85 1.67
CA LEU A 67 -13.76 24.30 2.17
C LEU A 67 -14.37 25.21 3.24
N GLU A 68 -13.57 25.74 4.17
CA GLU A 68 -14.04 26.68 5.19
C GLU A 68 -14.60 27.96 4.56
N ALA A 69 -13.91 28.52 3.56
CA ALA A 69 -14.36 29.72 2.86
C ALA A 69 -15.70 29.50 2.13
N TYR A 70 -15.86 28.37 1.42
CA TYR A 70 -17.12 28.02 0.77
C TYR A 70 -18.24 27.69 1.75
N GLN A 71 -17.91 27.06 2.87
CA GLN A 71 -18.90 26.76 3.91
C GLN A 71 -19.44 28.04 4.53
N ARG A 72 -18.56 29.00 4.87
CA ARG A 72 -18.97 30.31 5.35
C ARG A 72 -19.77 31.11 4.31
N ALA A 73 -19.45 30.96 3.01
CA ALA A 73 -20.25 31.56 1.94
C ALA A 73 -21.69 30.99 1.91
N LEU A 74 -21.85 29.69 2.15
CA LEU A 74 -23.14 29.01 2.21
C LEU A 74 -23.93 29.29 3.49
N GLU A 75 -23.25 29.59 4.60
CA GLU A 75 -23.90 30.04 5.83
C GLU A 75 -24.55 31.41 5.66
N LEU A 76 -23.91 32.30 4.90
CA LEU A 76 -24.42 33.63 4.59
C LEU A 76 -25.44 33.62 3.44
N ASP A 77 -25.22 32.79 2.42
CA ASP A 77 -26.14 32.58 1.30
C ASP A 77 -26.30 31.08 0.99
N PRO A 78 -27.31 30.42 1.58
CA PRO A 78 -27.58 29.00 1.37
C PRO A 78 -27.89 28.62 -0.08
N ASN A 79 -28.30 29.60 -0.91
CA ASN A 79 -28.63 29.40 -2.32
C ASN A 79 -27.44 29.66 -3.25
N ASN A 80 -26.24 29.90 -2.70
CA ASN A 80 -25.05 30.13 -3.49
C ASN A 80 -24.62 28.85 -4.23
N SER A 81 -25.05 28.73 -5.49
CA SER A 81 -24.76 27.57 -6.33
C SER A 81 -23.26 27.41 -6.64
N ILE A 82 -22.49 28.50 -6.66
CA ILE A 82 -21.05 28.48 -6.94
C ILE A 82 -20.31 27.86 -5.74
N ALA A 83 -20.58 28.35 -4.53
CA ALA A 83 -19.99 27.83 -3.30
C ALA A 83 -20.30 26.34 -3.14
N ARG A 84 -21.57 25.95 -3.35
CA ARG A 84 -22.01 24.55 -3.26
C ARG A 84 -21.26 23.65 -4.23
N LYS A 85 -21.23 24.00 -5.53
CA LYS A 85 -20.53 23.21 -6.55
C LYS A 85 -19.04 23.03 -6.25
N ASN A 86 -18.37 24.09 -5.82
CA ASN A 86 -16.94 24.00 -5.53
C ASN A 86 -16.65 23.21 -4.25
N ARG A 87 -17.45 23.40 -3.19
CA ARG A 87 -17.33 22.61 -1.96
C ARG A 87 -17.56 21.12 -2.23
N ASP A 88 -18.60 20.78 -2.98
CA ASP A 88 -18.93 19.40 -3.28
C ASP A 88 -17.83 18.76 -4.16
N ARG A 89 -17.23 19.52 -5.09
CA ARG A 89 -16.04 19.07 -5.85
C ARG A 89 -14.83 18.81 -4.95
N LEU A 90 -14.58 19.68 -3.97
CA LEU A 90 -13.47 19.50 -3.02
C LEU A 90 -13.68 18.30 -2.09
N MET A 91 -14.93 18.07 -1.65
CA MET A 91 -15.27 16.89 -0.85
C MET A 91 -14.98 15.59 -1.61
N LEU A 92 -15.38 15.51 -2.90
CA LEU A 92 -15.10 14.35 -3.73
C LEU A 92 -13.60 14.11 -3.94
N LEU A 93 -12.81 15.19 -4.08
CA LEU A 93 -11.35 15.07 -4.16
C LEU A 93 -10.76 14.52 -2.85
N ARG A 94 -11.25 14.98 -1.69
CA ARG A 94 -10.81 14.46 -0.39
C ARG A 94 -11.20 13.00 -0.19
N GLU A 95 -12.43 12.62 -0.52
CA GLU A 95 -12.87 11.22 -0.44
C GLU A 95 -12.00 10.31 -1.32
N ARG A 96 -11.63 10.78 -2.53
CA ARG A 96 -10.71 10.05 -3.41
C ARG A 96 -9.29 9.99 -2.84
N GLU A 97 -8.79 11.05 -2.24
CA GLU A 97 -7.47 11.06 -1.58
C GLU A 97 -7.46 10.14 -0.36
N GLU A 98 -8.51 10.12 0.45
CA GLU A 98 -8.69 9.18 1.57
C GLU A 98 -8.83 7.74 1.09
N GLU A 99 -9.54 7.51 -0.03
CA GLU A 99 -9.58 6.20 -0.69
C GLU A 99 -8.22 5.80 -1.28
N ALA A 100 -7.40 6.77 -1.67
CA ALA A 100 -6.06 6.58 -2.24
C ALA A 100 -4.92 6.68 -1.21
N LEU A 101 -5.18 6.97 0.06
CA LEU A 101 -4.18 6.85 1.12
C LEU A 101 -3.72 5.40 1.08
N PRO A 102 -2.42 5.16 0.82
CA PRO A 102 -1.94 3.81 0.64
C PRO A 102 -2.27 3.05 1.91
N ALA A 103 -2.92 1.89 1.74
CA ALA A 103 -2.91 0.86 2.77
C ALA A 103 -1.49 0.81 3.32
N GLU A 104 -1.37 0.90 4.64
CA GLU A 104 -0.11 0.95 5.38
C GLU A 104 0.91 0.02 4.71
N ARG A 105 1.83 0.59 3.91
CA ARG A 105 2.74 -0.20 3.09
C ARG A 105 3.69 -0.87 4.05
N VAL A 106 3.67 -2.19 4.07
CA VAL A 106 4.32 -2.92 5.16
C VAL A 106 5.83 -2.72 5.04
N SER A 107 6.49 -2.65 6.19
CA SER A 107 7.94 -2.46 6.25
C SER A 107 8.64 -3.52 5.41
N PRO A 108 9.68 -3.18 4.62
CA PRO A 108 10.44 -4.12 3.79
C PRO A 108 10.92 -5.38 4.55
N GLU A 109 11.06 -5.26 5.87
CA GLU A 109 11.37 -6.34 6.81
C GLU A 109 10.39 -7.52 6.74
N LEU A 110 9.11 -7.30 6.41
CA LEU A 110 8.14 -8.39 6.28
C LEU A 110 8.49 -9.35 5.12
N PHE A 111 9.22 -8.85 4.12
CA PHE A 111 9.63 -9.62 2.95
C PHE A 111 10.95 -10.36 3.14
N VAL A 112 11.59 -10.23 4.32
CA VAL A 112 12.79 -10.99 4.65
C VAL A 112 12.40 -12.43 4.97
N ALA A 113 12.82 -13.37 4.13
CA ALA A 113 12.53 -14.78 4.28
C ALA A 113 13.32 -15.39 5.45
N GLU A 114 12.69 -15.45 6.62
CA GLU A 114 13.20 -16.23 7.75
C GLU A 114 12.62 -17.66 7.71
N PRO A 115 13.47 -18.71 7.55
CA PRO A 115 13.00 -20.09 7.49
C PRO A 115 12.24 -20.47 8.77
N GLY A 116 11.08 -21.11 8.63
CA GLY A 116 10.22 -21.53 9.73
C GLY A 116 9.25 -20.47 10.27
N LYS A 117 9.58 -19.17 10.12
CA LYS A 117 8.80 -18.03 10.65
C LYS A 117 8.03 -17.26 9.60
N THR A 118 8.55 -17.21 8.38
CA THR A 118 7.91 -16.53 7.25
C THR A 118 7.52 -17.54 6.20
N GLY A 119 6.31 -17.43 5.67
CA GLY A 119 5.83 -18.27 4.59
C GLY A 119 4.85 -17.55 3.69
N THR A 120 4.64 -18.11 2.51
CA THR A 120 3.71 -17.58 1.51
C THR A 120 2.53 -18.53 1.40
N ALA A 121 1.32 -18.00 1.32
CA ALA A 121 0.10 -18.79 1.18
C ALA A 121 -0.82 -18.22 0.10
N GLN A 122 -1.52 -19.10 -0.61
CA GLN A 122 -2.54 -18.69 -1.59
C GLN A 122 -3.87 -18.41 -0.89
N LEU A 123 -4.59 -17.41 -1.39
CA LEU A 123 -5.98 -17.16 -0.98
C LEU A 123 -6.96 -17.84 -1.93
N ILE A 124 -7.95 -18.51 -1.34
CA ILE A 124 -9.13 -19.09 -1.97
C ILE A 124 -10.38 -18.32 -1.51
N ASN A 125 -11.54 -18.56 -2.14
CA ASN A 125 -12.80 -17.90 -1.78
C ASN A 125 -12.65 -16.37 -1.72
N LEU A 126 -12.14 -15.79 -2.81
CA LEU A 126 -11.81 -14.37 -2.90
C LEU A 126 -13.05 -13.48 -2.73
N GLY A 127 -12.84 -12.27 -2.20
CA GLY A 127 -13.86 -11.24 -2.02
C GLY A 127 -14.27 -10.56 -3.33
N ALA A 128 -15.00 -9.45 -3.18
CA ALA A 128 -15.48 -8.68 -4.33
C ALA A 128 -14.32 -8.15 -5.20
N GLN A 129 -14.52 -8.13 -6.52
CA GLN A 129 -13.52 -7.62 -7.47
C GLN A 129 -13.16 -6.15 -7.20
N GLU A 130 -14.11 -5.36 -6.70
CA GLU A 130 -13.91 -3.97 -6.31
C GLU A 130 -12.91 -3.85 -5.14
N THR A 131 -12.99 -4.73 -4.15
CA THR A 131 -12.05 -4.75 -3.02
C THR A 131 -10.66 -5.19 -3.49
N LEU A 132 -10.58 -6.20 -4.35
CA LEU A 132 -9.31 -6.68 -4.90
C LEU A 132 -8.62 -5.65 -5.80
N ALA A 133 -9.40 -4.88 -6.57
CA ALA A 133 -8.88 -3.84 -7.46
C ALA A 133 -8.24 -2.67 -6.70
N LYS A 134 -8.58 -2.49 -5.41
CA LYS A 134 -8.00 -1.45 -4.54
C LYS A 134 -6.69 -1.89 -3.90
N LEU A 135 -6.37 -3.18 -3.92
CA LEU A 135 -5.17 -3.73 -3.28
C LEU A 135 -3.97 -3.69 -4.24
N ALA A 136 -2.80 -3.44 -3.68
CA ALA A 136 -1.52 -3.55 -4.34
C ALA A 136 -0.60 -4.56 -3.62
N ALA A 137 0.41 -5.05 -4.34
CA ALA A 137 1.48 -5.80 -3.69
C ALA A 137 2.20 -4.90 -2.68
N GLY A 138 2.42 -5.39 -1.47
CA GLY A 138 2.96 -4.61 -0.35
C GLY A 138 1.91 -4.07 0.62
N ASP A 139 0.62 -4.24 0.35
CA ASP A 139 -0.44 -3.80 1.25
C ASP A 139 -0.55 -4.72 2.47
N GLN A 140 -0.62 -4.13 3.67
CA GLN A 140 -0.84 -4.86 4.90
C GLN A 140 -2.26 -5.41 4.98
N VAL A 141 -2.38 -6.63 5.49
CA VAL A 141 -3.67 -7.30 5.68
C VAL A 141 -3.81 -7.88 7.09
N GLU A 142 -5.04 -7.91 7.57
CA GLU A 142 -5.40 -8.49 8.86
C GLU A 142 -5.77 -9.96 8.71
N LEU A 143 -5.26 -10.78 9.62
CA LEU A 143 -5.61 -12.20 9.71
C LEU A 143 -6.65 -12.40 10.81
N ARG A 144 -7.78 -13.04 10.48
CA ARG A 144 -8.86 -13.35 11.44
C ARG A 144 -9.17 -14.84 11.43
N VAL A 145 -9.32 -15.42 12.61
CA VAL A 145 -9.63 -16.84 12.78
C VAL A 145 -11.14 -17.02 12.90
N SER A 146 -11.73 -17.80 12.02
CA SER A 146 -13.18 -18.06 11.97
C SER A 146 -13.45 -19.57 12.00
N GLY A 147 -13.49 -20.17 13.20
CA GLY A 147 -13.44 -21.63 13.32
C GLY A 147 -12.10 -22.15 12.78
N ASN A 148 -12.09 -23.18 11.93
CA ASN A 148 -10.86 -23.84 11.42
C ASN A 148 -10.27 -23.22 10.14
N ARG A 149 -10.68 -21.99 9.81
CA ARG A 149 -10.18 -21.23 8.65
C ARG A 149 -9.54 -19.94 9.12
N LEU A 150 -8.56 -19.52 8.33
CA LEU A 150 -7.90 -18.24 8.47
C LEU A 150 -8.37 -17.35 7.33
N GLU A 151 -9.06 -16.28 7.68
CA GLU A 151 -9.62 -15.30 6.76
C GLU A 151 -8.72 -14.07 6.74
N VAL A 152 -8.63 -13.43 5.58
CA VAL A 152 -7.79 -12.27 5.33
C VAL A 152 -8.68 -11.08 5.02
N TYR A 153 -8.45 -9.98 5.75
CA TYR A 153 -9.19 -8.74 5.64
C TYR A 153 -8.24 -7.59 5.31
N SER A 154 -8.75 -6.59 4.60
CA SER A 154 -8.08 -5.30 4.45
C SER A 154 -8.01 -4.59 5.80
N VAL A 155 -7.05 -3.68 5.97
CA VAL A 155 -7.03 -2.72 7.11
C VAL A 155 -8.33 -1.91 7.22
N ARG A 156 -9.10 -1.82 6.13
CA ARG A 156 -10.43 -1.20 6.08
C ARG A 156 -11.57 -2.13 6.54
N GLY A 157 -11.25 -3.37 6.94
CA GLY A 157 -12.22 -4.38 7.37
C GLY A 157 -12.97 -5.09 6.24
N GLU A 158 -12.58 -4.87 4.99
CA GLU A 158 -13.16 -5.54 3.82
C GLU A 158 -12.59 -6.95 3.65
N TYR A 159 -13.44 -7.93 3.31
CA TYR A 159 -13.01 -9.33 3.15
C TYR A 159 -12.25 -9.54 1.83
N ILE A 160 -11.03 -10.08 1.91
CA ILE A 160 -10.15 -10.30 0.74
C ILE A 160 -10.23 -11.76 0.28
N GLY A 161 -10.18 -12.70 1.22
CA GLY A 161 -10.19 -14.13 0.91
C GLY A 161 -9.86 -14.99 2.12
N GLN A 162 -9.82 -16.30 1.90
CA GLN A 162 -9.49 -17.30 2.89
C GLN A 162 -8.12 -17.91 2.55
N VAL A 163 -7.23 -18.05 3.53
CA VAL A 163 -5.96 -18.77 3.35
C VAL A 163 -6.24 -20.25 3.06
N GLU A 164 -5.49 -20.83 2.14
CA GLU A 164 -5.58 -22.24 1.77
C GLU A 164 -5.70 -23.18 3.00
N PRO A 165 -6.51 -24.25 2.95
CA PRO A 165 -6.89 -25.01 4.15
C PRO A 165 -5.72 -25.58 4.94
N LYS A 166 -4.67 -26.08 4.25
CA LYS A 166 -3.50 -26.70 4.88
C LYS A 166 -2.73 -25.71 5.76
N VAL A 167 -2.43 -24.53 5.22
CA VAL A 167 -1.71 -23.47 5.94
C VAL A 167 -2.64 -22.78 6.94
N GLY A 168 -3.87 -22.48 6.52
CA GLY A 168 -4.87 -21.78 7.33
C GLY A 168 -5.24 -22.53 8.62
N LEU A 169 -5.43 -23.85 8.57
CA LEU A 169 -5.76 -24.65 9.76
C LEU A 169 -4.62 -24.67 10.78
N ARG A 170 -3.38 -24.83 10.30
CA ARG A 170 -2.18 -24.80 11.16
C ARG A 170 -2.02 -23.43 11.83
N LEU A 171 -2.06 -22.36 11.05
CA LEU A 171 -1.91 -21.00 11.57
C LEU A 171 -3.07 -20.63 12.51
N ALA A 172 -4.30 -21.01 12.19
CA ALA A 172 -5.45 -20.81 13.09
C ALA A 172 -5.25 -21.48 14.45
N SER A 173 -4.69 -22.70 14.48
CA SER A 173 -4.34 -23.40 15.72
C SER A 173 -3.28 -22.63 16.53
N LEU A 174 -2.22 -22.15 15.87
CA LEU A 174 -1.12 -21.41 16.51
C LEU A 174 -1.55 -20.04 17.02
N ILE A 175 -2.41 -19.33 16.27
CA ILE A 175 -3.02 -18.06 16.70
C ILE A 175 -3.84 -18.25 17.97
N ARG A 176 -4.66 -19.31 18.04
CA ARG A 176 -5.39 -19.65 19.27
C ARG A 176 -4.45 -20.02 20.42
N GLY A 177 -3.29 -20.57 20.11
CA GLY A 177 -2.20 -20.84 21.05
C GLY A 177 -1.48 -19.58 21.57
N GLY A 178 -1.80 -18.40 21.04
CA GLY A 178 -1.23 -17.11 21.45
C GLY A 178 -0.17 -16.54 20.51
N ASN A 179 0.12 -17.19 19.38
CA ASN A 179 1.06 -16.66 18.39
C ASN A 179 0.46 -15.45 17.66
N GLN A 180 1.31 -14.49 17.29
CA GLN A 180 0.91 -13.32 16.52
C GLN A 180 1.64 -13.28 15.18
N TYR A 181 0.90 -12.84 14.17
CA TYR A 181 1.35 -12.83 12.78
C TYR A 181 1.05 -11.48 12.15
N VAL A 182 1.94 -11.07 11.25
CA VAL A 182 1.73 -9.95 10.33
C VAL A 182 1.70 -10.53 8.92
N ALA A 183 0.80 -10.01 8.09
CA ALA A 183 0.63 -10.46 6.72
C ALA A 183 0.54 -9.29 5.74
N ALA A 184 0.96 -9.56 4.49
CA ALA A 184 0.86 -8.62 3.39
C ALA A 184 0.53 -9.30 2.08
N ILE A 185 -0.04 -8.54 1.15
CA ILE A 185 -0.22 -9.01 -0.22
C ILE A 185 1.16 -9.11 -0.89
N GLN A 186 1.51 -10.32 -1.35
CA GLN A 186 2.75 -10.56 -2.08
C GLN A 186 2.55 -10.36 -3.58
N SER A 187 1.47 -10.90 -4.15
CA SER A 187 1.17 -10.78 -5.58
C SER A 187 -0.33 -10.91 -5.84
N LEU A 188 -0.81 -10.15 -6.82
CA LEU A 188 -2.17 -10.24 -7.38
C LEU A 188 -2.02 -10.53 -8.88
N ALA A 189 -2.37 -11.72 -9.33
CA ALA A 189 -2.29 -12.08 -10.75
C ALA A 189 -3.53 -12.89 -11.16
N ASP A 190 -4.38 -12.36 -12.04
CA ASP A 190 -5.51 -13.04 -12.69
C ASP A 190 -6.26 -14.07 -11.82
N GLY A 191 -6.77 -13.62 -10.67
CA GLY A 191 -7.53 -14.47 -9.73
C GLY A 191 -6.69 -15.31 -8.77
N ASN A 192 -5.36 -15.21 -8.83
CA ASN A 192 -4.42 -15.76 -7.86
C ASN A 192 -3.88 -14.64 -6.98
N VAL A 193 -4.36 -14.62 -5.73
CA VAL A 193 -3.86 -13.71 -4.70
C VAL A 193 -2.98 -14.51 -3.75
N ARG A 194 -1.72 -14.07 -3.59
CA ARG A 194 -0.80 -14.64 -2.60
C ARG A 194 -0.50 -13.64 -1.51
N VAL A 195 -0.43 -14.15 -0.30
CA VAL A 195 -0.05 -13.39 0.88
C VAL A 195 1.25 -13.94 1.46
N ILE A 196 2.10 -13.04 1.92
CA ILE A 196 3.21 -13.38 2.79
C ILE A 196 2.76 -13.21 4.23
N ILE A 197 3.08 -14.18 5.09
CA ILE A 197 2.70 -14.22 6.50
C ILE A 197 3.96 -14.47 7.30
N ARG A 198 4.22 -13.63 8.31
CA ARG A 198 5.36 -13.71 9.21
C ARG A 198 4.91 -13.81 10.66
N GLU A 199 5.49 -14.74 11.40
CA GLU A 199 5.35 -14.82 12.84
C GLU A 199 6.16 -13.69 13.52
N VAL A 200 5.47 -12.83 14.25
CA VAL A 200 6.09 -11.73 15.02
C VAL A 200 6.27 -12.12 16.47
N PHE A 201 5.41 -13.01 16.98
CA PHE A 201 5.47 -13.48 18.36
C PHE A 201 5.08 -14.96 18.44
N GLN A 202 5.92 -15.75 19.10
CA GLN A 202 5.63 -17.13 19.48
C GLN A 202 5.33 -17.19 20.96
N HIS A 203 4.15 -17.69 21.33
CA HIS A 203 3.82 -17.86 22.74
C HIS A 203 4.62 -19.05 23.33
N PRO A 204 5.05 -19.00 24.60
CA PRO A 204 5.81 -20.09 25.24
C PRO A 204 5.16 -21.48 25.16
N SER A 205 3.83 -21.55 25.04
CA SER A 205 3.09 -22.81 24.87
C SER A 205 3.22 -23.47 23.49
N GLN A 206 3.73 -22.73 22.48
CA GLN A 206 3.90 -23.22 21.11
C GLN A 206 5.37 -23.44 20.73
N VAL A 207 6.29 -23.38 21.70
CA VAL A 207 7.73 -23.64 21.47
C VAL A 207 7.92 -25.01 20.82
N GLY A 208 8.73 -25.06 19.76
CA GLY A 208 8.99 -26.27 18.97
C GLY A 208 8.04 -26.51 17.80
N LYS A 209 6.90 -25.80 17.73
CA LYS A 209 6.01 -25.85 16.55
C LYS A 209 6.36 -24.72 15.59
N VAL A 210 6.93 -25.06 14.44
CA VAL A 210 7.23 -24.09 13.37
C VAL A 210 5.95 -23.67 12.65
N SER A 211 5.83 -22.38 12.32
CA SER A 211 4.66 -21.87 11.60
C SER A 211 4.63 -22.35 10.15
N PHE A 212 5.78 -22.35 9.48
CA PHE A 212 5.93 -22.77 8.10
C PHE A 212 7.00 -23.86 7.99
N PRO A 213 6.63 -25.16 8.04
CA PRO A 213 7.60 -26.22 7.85
C PRO A 213 8.12 -26.19 6.40
N THR A 214 9.43 -26.04 6.22
CA THR A 214 10.09 -26.41 4.96
C THR A 214 9.82 -27.88 4.72
N ARG A 215 9.34 -28.26 3.52
CA ARG A 215 9.34 -29.66 3.08
C ARG A 215 10.70 -30.24 3.46
N GLU A 216 10.74 -31.15 4.43
CA GLU A 216 11.85 -32.09 4.45
C GLU A 216 11.73 -32.81 3.11
N PRO A 217 12.78 -32.86 2.26
CA PRO A 217 12.79 -33.87 1.22
C PRO A 217 12.51 -35.17 1.97
N GLU A 218 11.48 -35.92 1.56
CA GLU A 218 11.19 -37.24 2.11
C GLU A 218 12.53 -37.91 2.33
N ALA A 219 12.90 -38.11 3.59
CA ALA A 219 14.13 -38.81 3.88
C ALA A 219 13.94 -40.14 3.16
N VAL A 220 14.67 -40.33 2.06
CA VAL A 220 14.69 -41.58 1.31
C VAL A 220 14.92 -42.62 2.36
N ARG A 221 13.87 -43.33 2.77
CA ARG A 221 13.99 -44.39 3.77
C ARG A 221 14.84 -45.42 3.05
N PRO A 222 16.13 -45.58 3.38
CA PRO A 222 16.93 -46.58 2.71
C PRO A 222 16.24 -47.89 3.06
N TYR A 223 15.84 -48.66 2.05
CA TYR A 223 15.16 -49.93 2.22
C TYR A 223 16.00 -50.86 3.11
N THR A 224 15.81 -50.80 4.43
CA THR A 224 16.21 -51.86 5.33
C THR A 224 15.21 -52.97 5.11
N ARG A 225 15.65 -54.02 4.41
CA ARG A 225 14.89 -55.27 4.21
C ARG A 225 14.22 -55.68 5.54
N GLU A 226 12.93 -55.99 5.44
CA GLU A 226 11.97 -56.27 6.51
C GLU A 226 12.22 -57.53 7.36
N ASP A 227 13.45 -58.04 7.48
CA ASP A 227 13.67 -59.36 8.11
C ASP A 227 14.24 -59.31 9.54
N LEU A 228 14.34 -58.15 10.20
CA LEU A 228 15.00 -58.09 11.53
C LEU A 228 14.33 -57.29 12.64
N VAL A 229 13.03 -56.98 12.56
CA VAL A 229 12.33 -56.41 13.73
C VAL A 229 11.19 -57.34 14.13
N ARG A 230 11.44 -58.12 15.20
CA ARG A 230 10.36 -58.77 15.95
C ARG A 230 9.48 -57.69 16.54
N VAL A 231 8.21 -57.75 16.15
CA VAL A 231 7.11 -57.01 16.79
C VAL A 231 6.97 -57.52 18.22
N ASP A 232 6.94 -56.59 19.17
CA ASP A 232 6.10 -56.73 20.35
C ASP A 232 5.56 -55.34 20.77
N GLN A 233 4.23 -55.23 20.60
CA GLN A 233 3.26 -54.43 21.35
C GLN A 233 2.99 -52.97 20.95
N GLU A 234 1.88 -52.85 20.20
CA GLU A 234 0.68 -52.03 20.47
C GLU A 234 0.89 -50.55 20.86
N GLU A 235 0.61 -49.66 19.91
CA GLU A 235 -0.31 -48.52 20.12
C GLU A 235 -0.89 -48.10 18.75
N GLU A 236 -2.21 -48.04 18.68
CA GLU A 236 -3.01 -47.75 17.50
C GLU A 236 -2.88 -46.26 17.10
N GLU A 237 -2.35 -45.98 15.91
CA GLU A 237 -2.64 -44.72 15.21
C GLU A 237 -3.24 -45.05 13.84
N GLU A 238 -4.49 -44.62 13.64
CA GLU A 238 -5.27 -44.81 12.42
C GLU A 238 -4.62 -44.07 11.23
N GLU A 239 -4.06 -44.83 10.29
CA GLU A 239 -3.53 -44.34 9.02
C GLU A 239 -4.69 -44.22 8.01
N PHE A 240 -5.04 -42.98 7.64
CA PHE A 240 -6.03 -42.67 6.60
C PHE A 240 -5.45 -42.94 5.22
N PHE A 241 -5.94 -43.99 4.55
CA PHE A 241 -5.71 -44.27 3.14
C PHE A 241 -6.35 -43.21 2.24
N PHE A 242 -5.63 -42.73 1.22
CA PHE A 242 -6.22 -42.28 -0.05
C PHE A 242 -5.37 -42.78 -1.22
N GLU A 243 -6.07 -43.35 -2.19
CA GLU A 243 -5.58 -43.95 -3.44
C GLU A 243 -5.04 -42.86 -4.39
N GLU A 244 -3.87 -43.09 -4.97
CA GLU A 244 -3.34 -42.30 -6.09
C GLU A 244 -3.87 -42.86 -7.42
N GLU A 245 -4.52 -42.00 -8.22
CA GLU A 245 -4.74 -42.26 -9.64
C GLU A 245 -3.45 -41.96 -10.42
N GLU A 246 -3.04 -42.94 -11.23
CA GLU A 246 -1.87 -42.93 -12.12
C GLU A 246 -1.96 -41.85 -13.22
N GLU A 247 -0.88 -41.11 -13.44
CA GLU A 247 -0.59 -40.50 -14.74
C GLU A 247 0.73 -41.06 -15.31
N LEU A 248 0.60 -41.72 -16.45
CA LEU A 248 1.63 -42.46 -17.19
C LEU A 248 2.75 -41.55 -17.74
N HIS A 249 4.00 -41.97 -17.55
CA HIS A 249 5.16 -41.47 -18.30
C HIS A 249 5.31 -42.25 -19.62
N GLU A 250 5.24 -41.56 -20.77
CA GLU A 250 5.75 -42.08 -22.04
C GLU A 250 7.28 -41.87 -22.13
N GLU A 251 8.01 -42.98 -22.30
CA GLU A 251 9.44 -43.01 -22.62
C GLU A 251 9.69 -42.53 -24.06
N VAL A 252 10.75 -41.74 -24.28
CA VAL A 252 11.31 -41.52 -25.61
C VAL A 252 12.77 -42.01 -25.63
N PRO A 253 13.12 -42.98 -26.52
CA PRO A 253 14.46 -43.56 -26.51
C PRO A 253 15.47 -42.79 -27.36
N GLY A 254 16.66 -42.68 -26.77
CA GLY A 254 18.02 -42.44 -27.29
C GLY A 254 18.27 -41.99 -28.73
N ILE A 255 19.15 -40.99 -28.87
CA ILE A 255 20.13 -40.93 -29.96
C ILE A 255 21.49 -40.46 -29.41
N SER A 256 22.48 -41.33 -29.60
CA SER A 256 23.92 -41.11 -29.46
C SER A 256 24.42 -40.10 -30.49
N GLY A 257 25.23 -39.12 -30.08
CA GLY A 257 25.92 -38.22 -31.00
C GLY A 257 27.07 -37.47 -30.31
N VAL A 258 28.29 -37.92 -30.60
CA VAL A 258 29.60 -37.34 -30.27
C VAL A 258 29.70 -35.87 -30.72
N ILE A 259 30.44 -35.03 -29.98
CA ILE A 259 31.40 -33.96 -30.42
C ILE A 259 31.89 -33.25 -29.14
N GLU A 260 33.09 -33.61 -28.66
CA GLU A 260 34.31 -32.77 -28.61
C GLU A 260 34.25 -31.60 -27.62
N GLU A 261 34.98 -31.74 -26.50
CA GLU A 261 35.56 -30.59 -25.79
C GLU A 261 36.57 -29.92 -26.74
N PRO A 262 36.59 -28.59 -26.80
CA PRO A 262 37.85 -27.97 -26.38
C PRO A 262 37.75 -26.59 -25.70
N GLU A 263 38.80 -26.37 -24.91
CA GLU A 263 39.57 -25.13 -24.72
C GLU A 263 38.95 -23.94 -23.98
N ILE A 264 39.44 -23.83 -22.74
CA ILE A 264 39.52 -22.65 -21.90
C ILE A 264 40.37 -21.59 -22.64
N LEU A 265 39.79 -20.43 -22.95
CA LEU A 265 40.55 -19.22 -23.26
C LEU A 265 40.37 -18.23 -22.11
N GLU A 266 41.45 -18.02 -21.37
CA GLU A 266 41.63 -16.83 -20.52
C GLU A 266 41.92 -15.64 -21.44
N GLU A 267 41.00 -14.68 -21.54
CA GLU A 267 41.31 -13.35 -22.06
C GLU A 267 41.27 -12.35 -20.90
N GLU A 268 42.44 -11.78 -20.61
CA GLU A 268 42.65 -10.67 -19.70
C GLU A 268 42.08 -9.35 -20.28
N LEU A 269 41.31 -8.67 -19.43
CA LEU A 269 40.96 -7.24 -19.27
C LEU A 269 41.34 -6.20 -20.36
N PRO A 270 40.55 -5.12 -20.42
CA PRO A 270 41.16 -3.84 -20.07
C PRO A 270 40.40 -3.05 -18.99
N VAL A 271 41.21 -2.38 -18.18
CA VAL A 271 40.90 -1.46 -17.10
C VAL A 271 40.24 -0.21 -17.68
N GLU A 272 39.03 0.14 -17.24
CA GLU A 272 38.49 1.49 -17.43
C GLU A 272 38.90 2.35 -16.23
N GLU A 273 39.70 3.38 -16.54
CA GLU A 273 40.21 4.41 -15.65
C GLU A 273 39.04 5.25 -15.08
N GLU A 274 39.01 5.43 -13.76
CA GLU A 274 38.16 6.43 -13.11
C GLU A 274 38.65 7.84 -13.48
N PRO A 275 37.78 8.78 -13.89
CA PRO A 275 38.18 10.16 -14.06
C PRO A 275 38.36 10.84 -12.70
N GLU A 276 39.56 11.39 -12.53
CA GLU A 276 40.03 12.20 -11.41
C GLU A 276 39.05 13.32 -11.05
N THR A 277 38.71 13.39 -9.77
CA THR A 277 38.02 14.55 -9.18
C THR A 277 39.00 15.72 -9.08
N GLU A 278 38.88 16.71 -9.97
CA GLU A 278 39.52 18.01 -9.80
C GLU A 278 38.91 18.73 -8.59
N LEU A 279 39.68 18.75 -7.50
CA LEU A 279 39.52 19.63 -6.35
C LEU A 279 40.10 20.99 -6.71
N ASP A 280 39.26 21.96 -7.04
CA ASP A 280 39.66 23.38 -7.09
C ASP A 280 39.63 23.96 -5.66
N GLU A 281 40.81 24.02 -5.05
CA GLU A 281 41.08 24.84 -3.87
C GLU A 281 41.32 26.32 -4.26
N GLU A 282 40.81 27.19 -3.39
CA GLU A 282 41.12 28.61 -3.20
C GLU A 282 42.44 29.13 -3.79
N ALA A 283 42.38 30.28 -4.49
CA ALA A 283 43.17 31.46 -4.10
C ALA A 283 42.87 32.69 -4.97
N GLY A 284 42.42 33.76 -4.31
CA GLY A 284 43.01 35.10 -4.41
C GLY A 284 42.91 35.86 -5.74
N ARG A 285 42.01 36.85 -5.78
CA ARG A 285 42.32 38.15 -6.42
C ARG A 285 41.79 39.30 -5.56
N ASP A 286 42.69 39.87 -4.76
CA ASP A 286 42.76 41.30 -4.52
C ASP A 286 43.08 41.99 -5.86
N ILE A 287 42.30 43.01 -6.26
CA ILE A 287 42.82 44.19 -6.99
C ILE A 287 41.93 45.40 -6.64
N ASP A 288 42.62 46.47 -6.22
CA ASP A 288 42.29 47.90 -6.06
C ASP A 288 40.97 48.47 -6.61
#